data_AF-Q767F5-F1
#
_entry.id   AF-Q767F5-F1
#
_cell.length_a   1.000
_cell.length_b   1.000
_cell.length_c   1.000
_cell.angle_alpha   90.00
_cell.angle_beta   90.00
_cell.angle_gamma   90.00
#
_symmetry.space_group_name_H-M   'P 1'
#
loop_
_entity.id
_entity.type
_entity.pdbx_description
1 polymer ?
#
loop_
_entity_poly.entity_id
_entity_poly.type
_entity_poly.pdbx_seq_one_letter_code
_entity_poly.pdbx_strand_id
1 'polypeptide(L)'
;MSVVSTTLSILLAVVFLSLGLAKLFGAKPIRETSERIGVPFPFLRFVGVLEVSAAVGLLIGLAWKPLGVAAAIGLTLLMAGGYIAHARAKEPAQGLPAAVLAVLAGGAATVLTLS
;
A
#
# COMPACT_ATOMS: atom_id res chain seq x y z
N MET A 1 18.06 -3.87 13.57
CA MET A 1 17.19 -2.98 12.79
C MET A 1 17.54 -1.54 13.11
N SER A 2 17.58 -0.66 12.12
CA SER A 2 17.81 0.77 12.35
C SER A 2 16.55 1.47 12.84
N VAL A 3 16.70 2.59 13.57
CA VAL A 3 15.58 3.46 13.97
C VAL A 3 14.76 3.88 12.74
N VAL A 4 15.43 4.19 11.63
CA VAL A 4 14.80 4.54 10.35
C VAL A 4 13.89 3.42 9.84
N SER A 5 14.39 2.18 9.76
CA SER A 5 13.60 1.03 9.28
C SER A 5 12.37 0.76 10.14
N THR A 6 12.50 0.93 11.46
CA THR A 6 11.43 0.71 12.43
C THR A 6 10.35 1.78 12.28
N THR A 7 10.74 3.05 12.30
CA THR A 7 9.83 4.19 12.15
C THR A 7 9.08 4.12 10.82
N LEU A 8 9.78 3.82 9.72
CA LEU A 8 9.16 3.73 8.40
C LEU A 8 8.18 2.55 8.30
N SER A 9 8.52 1.39 8.86
CA SER A 9 7.64 0.22 8.87
C SER A 9 6.36 0.48 9.65
N ILE A 10 6.45 1.10 10.82
CA ILE A 10 5.28 1.45 11.65
C ILE A 10 4.40 2.48 10.94
N LEU A 11 5.00 3.52 10.37
CA LEU A 11 4.25 4.57 9.67
C LEU A 11 3.51 4.00 8.44
N LEU A 12 4.20 3.21 7.62
CA LEU A 12 3.57 2.55 6.47
C LEU A 12 2.48 1.58 6.91
N ALA A 13 2.71 0.79 7.97
CA ALA A 13 1.69 -0.12 8.48
C ALA A 13 0.41 0.62 8.89
N VAL A 14 0.51 1.74 9.61
CA VAL A 14 -0.66 2.55 10.02
C VAL A 14 -1.41 3.11 8.80
N VAL A 15 -0.67 3.68 7.83
CA VAL A 15 -1.27 4.24 6.61
C VAL A 15 -1.99 3.15 5.81
N PHE A 16 -1.33 2.03 5.54
CA PHE A 16 -1.91 0.95 4.73
C PHE A 16 -3.00 0.16 5.44
N LEU A 17 -2.95 0.06 6.77
CA LEU A 17 -4.06 -0.50 7.52
C LEU A 17 -5.30 0.39 7.36
N SER A 18 -5.14 1.71 7.46
CA SER A 18 -6.24 2.66 7.28
C SER A 18 -6.82 2.60 5.86
N LEU A 19 -5.96 2.63 4.83
CA LEU A 19 -6.36 2.55 3.43
C LEU A 19 -7.01 1.20 3.07
N GLY A 20 -6.41 0.11 3.53
CA GLY A 20 -6.87 -1.24 3.26
C GLY A 20 -8.22 -1.53 3.93
N LEU A 21 -8.41 -1.08 5.19
CA LEU A 21 -9.71 -1.18 5.86
C LEU A 21 -10.78 -0.32 5.17
N ALA A 22 -10.43 0.90 4.72
CA ALA A 22 -11.37 1.73 3.96
C ALA A 22 -11.83 1.03 2.67
N LYS A 23 -10.93 0.32 1.97
CA LYS A 23 -11.26 -0.49 0.79
C LYS A 23 -12.09 -1.72 1.13
N LEU A 24 -11.72 -2.43 2.19
CA LEU A 24 -12.38 -3.66 2.63
C LEU A 24 -13.85 -3.40 3.00
N PHE A 25 -14.09 -2.38 3.81
CA PHE A 25 -15.43 -1.99 4.24
C PHE A 25 -16.20 -1.18 3.19
N GLY A 26 -15.51 -0.67 2.16
CA GLY A 26 -16.14 0.05 1.07
C GLY A 26 -16.63 1.43 1.48
N ALA A 27 -15.74 2.22 2.08
CA ALA A 27 -15.99 3.61 2.41
C ALA A 27 -16.51 4.36 1.16
N LYS A 28 -17.41 5.32 1.37
CA LYS A 28 -18.09 6.06 0.28
C LYS A 28 -17.12 6.58 -0.80
N PRO A 29 -15.97 7.20 -0.47
CA PRO A 29 -15.01 7.67 -1.48
C PRO A 29 -14.42 6.53 -2.33
N ILE A 30 -14.26 5.33 -1.77
CA ILE A 30 -13.73 4.16 -2.51
C ILE A 30 -14.74 3.69 -3.55
N ARG A 31 -16.03 3.67 -3.21
CA ARG A 31 -17.10 3.28 -4.14
C ARG A 31 -17.21 4.29 -5.28
N GLU A 32 -17.20 5.58 -4.96
CA GLU A 32 -17.20 6.67 -5.95
C GLU A 32 -15.98 6.58 -6.87
N THR A 33 -14.78 6.32 -6.33
CA THR A 33 -13.58 6.09 -7.14
C THR A 33 -13.73 4.85 -8.02
N SER A 34 -14.24 3.73 -7.48
CA SER A 34 -14.48 2.48 -8.22
C SER A 34 -15.30 2.71 -9.48
N GLU A 35 -16.42 3.43 -9.34
CA GLU A 35 -17.31 3.79 -10.43
C GLU A 35 -16.63 4.75 -11.41
N ARG A 36 -15.95 5.78 -10.89
CA ARG A 36 -15.26 6.80 -11.70
C ARG A 36 -14.16 6.22 -12.58
N ILE A 37 -13.32 5.32 -12.05
CA ILE A 37 -12.18 4.75 -12.80
C ILE A 37 -12.52 3.43 -13.50
N GLY A 38 -13.77 2.95 -13.40
CA GLY A 38 -14.24 1.73 -14.06
C GLY A 38 -13.63 0.43 -13.52
N VAL A 39 -13.07 0.45 -12.30
CA VAL A 39 -12.50 -0.75 -11.65
C VAL A 39 -13.59 -1.39 -10.79
N PRO A 40 -13.87 -2.70 -10.91
CA PRO A 40 -14.88 -3.37 -10.10
C PRO A 40 -14.60 -3.26 -8.60
N PHE A 41 -15.60 -2.89 -7.81
CA PHE A 41 -15.45 -2.76 -6.36
C PHE A 41 -14.95 -4.05 -5.64
N PRO A 42 -15.33 -5.27 -6.05
CA PRO A 42 -14.75 -6.50 -5.49
C PRO A 42 -13.22 -6.59 -5.67
N PHE A 43 -12.68 -6.05 -6.78
CA PHE A 43 -11.25 -5.99 -7.00
C PHE A 43 -10.58 -5.00 -6.03
N LEU A 44 -11.19 -3.83 -5.80
CA LEU A 44 -10.69 -2.89 -4.79
C LEU A 44 -10.73 -3.47 -3.37
N ARG A 45 -11.76 -4.27 -3.03
CA ARG A 45 -11.81 -5.00 -1.76
C ARG A 45 -10.67 -6.01 -1.64
N PHE A 46 -10.37 -6.75 -2.71
CA PHE A 46 -9.24 -7.67 -2.75
C PHE A 46 -7.90 -6.94 -2.53
N VAL A 47 -7.71 -5.79 -3.18
CA VAL A 47 -6.56 -4.89 -2.91
C VAL A 47 -6.52 -4.48 -1.43
N GLY A 48 -7.66 -4.16 -0.83
CA GLY A 48 -7.76 -3.84 0.59
C GLY A 48 -7.31 -4.97 1.52
N VAL A 49 -7.64 -6.23 1.21
CA VAL A 49 -7.16 -7.41 1.94
C VAL A 49 -5.64 -7.51 1.85
N LEU A 50 -5.07 -7.30 0.66
CA LEU A 50 -3.62 -7.34 0.45
C LEU A 50 -2.90 -6.20 1.19
N GLU A 51 -3.45 -4.99 1.19
CA GLU A 51 -2.90 -3.85 1.94
C GLU A 51 -2.88 -4.10 3.45
N VAL A 52 -3.98 -4.62 4.01
CA VAL A 52 -4.06 -5.00 5.43
C VAL A 52 -3.06 -6.12 5.74
N SER A 53 -3.00 -7.15 4.89
CA SER A 53 -2.06 -8.27 5.07
C SER A 53 -0.61 -7.81 5.03
N ALA A 54 -0.27 -6.89 4.12
CA ALA A 54 1.07 -6.33 4.04
C ALA A 54 1.37 -5.38 5.21
N ALA A 55 0.40 -4.59 5.69
CA ALA A 55 0.58 -3.79 6.91
C ALA A 55 0.90 -4.69 8.12
N VAL A 56 0.19 -5.81 8.28
CA VAL A 56 0.50 -6.82 9.31
C VAL A 56 1.88 -7.43 9.06
N GLY A 57 2.21 -7.76 7.82
CA GLY A 57 3.53 -8.28 7.42
C GLY A 57 4.68 -7.34 7.74
N LEU A 58 4.51 -6.02 7.61
CA LEU A 58 5.49 -5.01 8.02
C LEU A 58 5.73 -5.03 9.53
N LEU A 59 4.67 -5.16 10.33
CA LEU A 59 4.79 -5.23 11.79
C LEU A 59 5.46 -6.51 12.26
N ILE A 60 5.08 -7.66 11.69
CA ILE A 60 5.77 -8.94 11.95
C ILE A 60 7.22 -8.87 11.44
N GLY A 61 7.45 -8.12 10.37
CA GLY A 61 8.76 -7.82 9.80
C GLY A 61 9.75 -7.18 10.76
N LEU A 62 9.27 -6.54 11.83
CA LEU A 62 10.11 -6.00 12.91
C LEU A 62 10.80 -7.11 13.72
N ALA A 63 10.16 -8.27 13.85
CA ALA A 63 10.74 -9.46 14.45
C ALA A 63 11.42 -10.37 13.40
N TRP A 64 10.87 -10.43 12.19
CA TRP A 64 11.36 -11.30 11.11
C TRP A 64 11.49 -10.55 9.78
N LYS A 65 12.69 -9.98 9.57
CA LYS A 65 13.04 -9.13 8.41
C LYS A 65 12.54 -9.61 7.04
N PRO A 66 12.70 -10.89 6.64
CA PRO A 66 12.29 -11.33 5.30
C PRO A 66 10.82 -11.04 5.00
N LEU A 67 9.95 -11.17 6.00
CA LEU A 67 8.53 -10.90 5.85
C LEU A 67 8.24 -9.40 5.69
N GLY A 68 8.96 -8.54 6.41
CA GLY A 68 8.87 -7.09 6.26
C GLY A 68 9.30 -6.61 4.88
N VAL A 69 10.39 -7.18 4.34
CA VAL A 69 10.84 -6.90 2.97
C VAL A 69 9.80 -7.34 1.94
N ALA A 70 9.26 -8.56 2.07
CA ALA A 70 8.22 -9.06 1.17
C ALA A 70 6.96 -8.19 1.22
N ALA A 71 6.53 -7.76 2.40
CA ALA A 71 5.39 -6.87 2.58
C ALA A 71 5.62 -5.49 1.93
N ALA A 72 6.80 -4.89 2.13
CA ALA A 72 7.17 -3.61 1.53
C ALA A 72 7.19 -3.68 -0.01
N ILE A 73 7.71 -4.77 -0.59
CA ILE A 73 7.68 -5.02 -2.04
C ILE A 73 6.23 -5.16 -2.52
N GLY A 74 5.40 -5.94 -1.83
CA GLY A 74 3.99 -6.10 -2.15
C GLY A 74 3.24 -4.76 -2.20
N LEU A 75 3.42 -3.93 -1.17
CA LEU A 75 2.83 -2.58 -1.12
C LEU A 75 3.31 -1.69 -2.27
N THR A 76 4.60 -1.76 -2.61
CA THR A 76 5.17 -1.03 -3.75
C THR A 76 4.44 -1.40 -5.05
N LEU A 77 4.25 -2.70 -5.30
CA LEU A 77 3.58 -3.19 -6.50
C LEU A 77 2.09 -2.82 -6.52
N LEU A 78 1.39 -2.94 -5.39
CA LEU A 78 -0.01 -2.55 -5.27
C LEU A 78 -0.21 -1.05 -5.56
N MET A 79 0.64 -0.20 -5.01
CA MET A 79 0.58 1.24 -5.21
C MET A 79 0.98 1.66 -6.62
N ALA A 80 1.97 1.01 -7.22
CA ALA A 80 2.29 1.20 -8.64
C ALA A 80 1.09 0.84 -9.52
N GLY A 81 0.41 -0.28 -9.25
CA GLY A 81 -0.83 -0.66 -9.91
C GLY A 81 -1.95 0.36 -9.74
N GLY A 82 -2.12 0.91 -8.54
CA GLY A 82 -3.08 1.97 -8.24
C GLY A 82 -2.81 3.25 -9.04
N TYR A 83 -1.55 3.70 -9.11
CA TYR A 83 -1.17 4.84 -9.94
C TYR A 83 -1.47 4.59 -11.42
N ILE A 84 -1.12 3.40 -11.94
CA ILE A 84 -1.39 3.01 -13.32
C ILE A 84 -2.91 3.01 -13.60
N ALA A 85 -3.75 2.56 -12.66
CA ALA A 85 -5.20 2.59 -12.81
C ALA A 85 -5.72 4.03 -12.96
N HIS A 86 -5.29 4.96 -12.11
CA HIS A 86 -5.64 6.37 -12.22
C HIS A 86 -5.11 7.03 -13.51
N ALA A 87 -3.90 6.70 -13.93
CA ALA A 87 -3.33 7.19 -15.18
C ALA A 87 -4.11 6.69 -16.41
N ARG A 88 -4.51 5.40 -16.42
CA ARG A 88 -5.36 4.82 -17.47
C ARG A 88 -6.77 5.42 -17.50
N ALA A 89 -7.29 5.82 -16.34
CA ALA A 89 -8.54 6.58 -16.22
C ALA A 89 -8.41 8.07 -16.62
N LYS A 90 -7.24 8.49 -17.13
CA LYS A 90 -6.93 9.89 -17.52
C LYS A 90 -6.98 10.89 -16.36
N GLU A 91 -6.78 10.41 -15.12
CA GLU A 91 -6.74 11.23 -13.90
C GLU A 91 -5.41 11.02 -13.13
N PRO A 92 -4.23 11.20 -13.75
CA PRO A 92 -2.93 10.87 -13.13
C PRO A 92 -2.66 11.65 -11.84
N ALA A 93 -3.20 12.87 -11.71
CA ALA A 93 -3.08 13.68 -10.51
C ALA A 93 -3.70 13.00 -9.27
N GLN A 94 -4.82 12.29 -9.45
CA GLN A 94 -5.46 11.54 -8.36
C GLN A 94 -4.66 10.30 -7.94
N GLY A 95 -3.78 9.80 -8.82
CA GLY A 95 -2.87 8.70 -8.52
C GLY A 95 -1.59 9.11 -7.80
N LEU A 96 -1.28 10.40 -7.69
CA LEU A 96 -0.04 10.88 -7.06
C LEU A 96 0.19 10.34 -5.63
N PRO A 97 -0.83 10.28 -4.75
CA PRO A 97 -0.66 9.67 -3.44
C PRO A 97 -0.20 8.22 -3.52
N ALA A 98 -0.73 7.43 -4.47
CA ALA A 98 -0.28 6.06 -4.69
C ALA A 98 1.17 6.02 -5.18
N ALA A 99 1.57 6.90 -6.11
CA ALA A 99 2.96 6.97 -6.56
C ALA A 99 3.94 7.29 -5.42
N VAL A 100 3.59 8.25 -4.55
CA VAL A 100 4.42 8.59 -3.37
C VAL A 100 4.52 7.40 -2.42
N LEU A 101 3.40 6.74 -2.12
CA LEU A 101 3.38 5.56 -1.25
C LEU A 101 4.17 4.38 -1.85
N ALA A 102 4.18 4.21 -3.17
CA ALA A 102 5.01 3.22 -3.84
C ALA A 102 6.51 3.48 -3.62
N VAL A 103 6.95 4.74 -3.76
CA VAL A 103 8.35 5.12 -3.53
C VAL A 103 8.74 4.90 -2.07
N LEU A 104 7.88 5.29 -1.12
CA LEU A 104 8.14 5.10 0.32
C LEU A 104 8.21 3.62 0.70
N ALA A 105 7.30 2.79 0.17
CA ALA A 105 7.32 1.35 0.40
C ALA A 105 8.56 0.68 -0.23
N GLY A 106 8.96 1.10 -1.44
CA GLY A 106 10.17 0.61 -2.09
C GLY A 106 11.43 0.99 -1.31
N GLY A 107 11.49 2.22 -0.80
CA GLY A 107 12.54 2.67 0.11
C GLY A 107 12.56 1.90 1.43
N ALA A 108 11.40 1.53 1.97
CA ALA A 108 11.35 0.67 3.15
C ALA A 108 11.96 -0.72 2.87
N ALA A 109 11.65 -1.32 1.72
CA ALA A 109 12.22 -2.62 1.33
C ALA A 109 13.75 -2.58 1.23
N THR A 110 14.31 -1.53 0.62
CA THR A 110 15.76 -1.38 0.50
C THR A 110 16.42 -1.16 1.85
N VAL A 111 15.89 -0.26 2.69
CA VAL A 111 16.44 0.01 4.02
C VAL A 111 16.35 -1.23 4.92
N LEU A 112 15.25 -1.99 4.87
CA LEU A 112 15.08 -3.23 5.63
C LEU A 112 16.09 -4.32 5.22
N THR A 113 16.43 -4.38 3.94
CA THR A 113 17.41 -5.34 3.39
C THR A 113 18.84 -4.98 3.76
N LEU A 114 19.15 -3.69 3.87
CA LEU A 114 20.51 -3.17 4.10
C LEU A 114 20.85 -2.94 5.58
N SER A 115 19.86 -2.98 6.48
CA SER A 115 20.04 -2.82 7.94
C SER A 115 20.07 -4.16 8.65
#